data_AF-A0A846PCB9-F1
#
_entry.id   AF-A0A846PCB9-F1
#
_cell.length_a   1.000
_cell.length_b   1.000
_cell.length_c   1.000
_cell.angle_alpha   90.00
_cell.angle_beta   90.00
_cell.angle_gamma   90.00
#
_symmetry.space_group_name_H-M   'P 1'
#
loop_
_entity.id
_entity.type
_entity.pdbx_description
1 polymer ?
#
loop_
_entity_poly.entity_id
_entity_poly.type
_entity_poly.pdbx_seq_one_letter_code
_entity_poly.pdbx_strand_id
1 'polypeptide(L)' 'MKEAREKVDRIVQGYPIIGNVSSYQVIHQGPVERIGEAVKRCIRDGVSMVAPGCDFWLETPAEHVTAFVEACIKYGTL' A
#
# COMPACT_ATOMS: atom_id res chain seq x y z
N MET A 1 -1.94 -3.35 -8.00
CA MET A 1 -3.29 -2.77 -7.83
C MET A 1 -4.10 -2.63 -9.11
N LYS A 2 -3.62 -1.93 -10.15
CA LYS A 2 -4.40 -1.66 -11.37
C LYS A 2 -5.10 -2.88 -11.98
N GLU A 3 -4.36 -3.96 -12.22
CA GLU A 3 -4.92 -5.21 -12.75
C GLU A 3 -6.00 -5.81 -11.83
N ALA A 4 -5.80 -5.75 -10.50
CA ALA A 4 -6.77 -6.24 -9.54
C ALA A 4 -8.08 -5.43 -9.63
N ARG A 5 -7.97 -4.09 -9.66
CA ARG A 5 -9.10 -3.16 -9.84
C ARG A 5 -9.88 -3.46 -11.11
N GLU A 6 -9.18 -3.60 -12.25
CA GLU A 6 -9.80 -3.93 -13.54
C GLU A 6 -10.55 -5.26 -13.52
N LYS A 7 -10.02 -6.29 -12.82
CA LYS A 7 -10.69 -7.60 -12.71
C LYS A 7 -11.92 -7.53 -11.83
N VAL A 8 -11.84 -6.89 -10.66
CA VAL A 8 -12.97 -6.86 -9.73
C VAL A 8 -14.10 -5.97 -10.23
N ASP A 9 -13.81 -4.89 -10.96
CA ASP A 9 -14.84 -4.01 -11.53
C ASP A 9 -15.70 -4.69 -12.60
N ARG A 10 -15.17 -5.73 -13.27
CA ARG A 10 -15.95 -6.55 -14.22
C ARG A 10 -16.97 -7.45 -13.52
N ILE A 11 -16.82 -7.67 -12.22
CA ILE A 11 -17.71 -8.53 -11.41
C ILE A 11 -18.66 -7.65 -10.62
N VAL A 12 -18.11 -6.73 -9.81
CA VAL A 12 -18.84 -5.73 -9.03
C VAL A 12 -18.07 -4.43 -9.08
N GLN A 13 -18.66 -3.42 -9.73
CA GLN A 13 -18.08 -2.09 -9.77
C GLN A 13 -17.88 -1.53 -8.36
N GLY A 14 -16.68 -1.02 -8.08
CA GLY A 14 -16.38 -0.42 -6.78
C GLY A 14 -16.19 -1.42 -5.64
N TYR A 15 -16.05 -2.72 -5.91
CA TYR A 15 -15.74 -3.71 -4.88
C TYR A 15 -14.49 -3.30 -4.08
N PRO A 16 -14.53 -3.26 -2.73
CA PRO A 16 -13.39 -2.81 -1.93
C PRO A 16 -12.14 -3.68 -2.11
N ILE A 17 -10.99 -3.06 -2.29
CA ILE A 17 -9.69 -3.76 -2.34
C ILE A 17 -8.77 -3.17 -1.28
N ILE A 18 -8.12 -4.05 -0.53
CA ILE A 18 -7.19 -3.72 0.55
C ILE A 18 -5.79 -4.21 0.15
N GLY A 19 -4.74 -3.42 0.38
CA GLY A 19 -3.36 -3.79 0.05
C GLY A 19 -2.61 -2.68 -0.66
N ASN A 20 -1.61 -2.96 -1.52
CA ASN A 20 -0.85 -4.21 -1.58
C ASN A 20 0.67 -3.94 -1.53
N VAL A 21 1.08 -2.95 -0.71
CA VAL A 21 2.49 -2.56 -0.61
C VAL A 21 3.32 -3.74 -0.10
N SER A 22 4.40 -4.09 -0.80
CA SER A 22 5.19 -5.29 -0.46
C SER A 22 5.76 -5.20 0.96
N SER A 23 5.32 -6.11 1.83
CA SER A 23 5.73 -6.10 3.24
C SER A 23 7.23 -6.34 3.40
N TYR A 24 7.83 -7.21 2.58
CA TYR A 24 9.26 -7.50 2.68
C TYR A 24 10.12 -6.53 1.85
N GLN A 25 9.89 -6.47 0.53
CA GLN A 25 10.78 -5.77 -0.39
C GLN A 25 10.68 -4.24 -0.34
N VAL A 26 9.61 -3.71 0.26
CA VAL A 26 9.39 -2.26 0.39
C VAL A 26 9.38 -1.85 1.84
N ILE A 27 8.47 -2.41 2.65
CA ILE A 27 8.33 -1.95 4.04
C ILE A 27 9.50 -2.43 4.91
N HIS A 28 9.92 -3.69 4.82
CA HIS A 28 11.01 -4.21 5.64
C HIS A 28 12.39 -3.78 5.12
N GLN A 29 12.69 -3.98 3.83
CA GLN A 29 14.04 -3.76 3.28
C GLN A 29 14.25 -2.41 2.58
N GLY A 30 13.18 -1.74 2.14
CA GLY A 30 13.30 -0.55 1.29
C GLY A 30 13.68 0.69 2.08
N PRO A 31 14.30 1.71 1.42
CA PRO A 31 14.48 3.01 2.04
C PRO A 31 13.12 3.70 2.26
N VAL A 32 13.05 4.60 3.24
CA VAL A 32 11.83 5.32 3.65
C VAL A 32 11.13 6.01 2.47
N GLU A 33 11.88 6.59 1.53
CA GLU A 33 11.34 7.28 0.36
C GLU A 33 10.56 6.32 -0.53
N ARG A 34 11.06 5.09 -0.70
CA ARG A 34 10.42 4.05 -1.50
C ARG A 34 9.08 3.59 -0.91
N ILE A 35 8.95 3.62 0.42
CA ILE A 35 7.68 3.32 1.10
C ILE A 35 6.62 4.35 0.70
N GLY A 36 6.97 5.64 0.76
CA GLY A 36 6.06 6.72 0.37
C GLY A 36 5.62 6.67 -1.09
N GLU A 37 6.55 6.38 -2.01
CA GLU A 37 6.24 6.20 -3.43
C GLU A 37 5.32 5.01 -3.69
N ALA A 38 5.54 3.89 -2.98
CA ALA A 38 4.71 2.70 -3.11
C ALA A 38 3.28 2.95 -2.60
N VAL A 39 3.11 3.64 -1.48
CA VAL A 39 1.80 4.04 -0.95
C VAL A 39 1.07 4.94 -1.95
N LYS A 40 1.74 6.00 -2.44
CA LYS A 40 1.16 6.93 -3.42
C LYS A 40 0.71 6.21 -4.70
N ARG A 41 1.54 5.29 -5.20
CA ARG A 41 1.19 4.44 -6.34
C ARG A 41 -0.01 3.56 -6.04
N CYS A 42 -0.07 2.94 -4.86
CA CYS A 42 -1.17 2.06 -4.47
C CYS A 42 -2.53 2.78 -4.47
N ILE A 43 -2.56 4.02 -3.96
CA ILE A 43 -3.72 4.90 -3.98
C ILE A 43 -4.11 5.25 -5.42
N ARG A 44 -3.17 5.78 -6.21
CA ARG A 44 -3.40 6.12 -7.62
C ARG A 44 -3.93 4.95 -8.44
N ASP A 45 -3.47 3.74 -8.15
CA ASP A 45 -3.82 2.52 -8.87
C ASP A 45 -5.18 1.93 -8.39
N GLY A 46 -5.92 2.62 -7.50
CA GLY A 46 -7.34 2.36 -7.20
C GLY A 46 -7.61 1.47 -5.98
N VAL A 47 -6.73 1.47 -4.97
CA VAL A 47 -7.00 0.77 -3.71
C VAL A 47 -8.08 1.49 -2.89
N SER A 48 -8.90 0.75 -2.16
CA SER A 48 -9.91 1.32 -1.25
C SER A 48 -9.36 1.58 0.14
N MET A 49 -8.41 0.76 0.59
CA MET A 49 -7.65 0.98 1.83
C MET A 49 -6.22 0.49 1.64
N VAL A 50 -5.25 1.37 1.85
CA VAL A 50 -3.84 1.00 1.79
C VAL A 50 -3.52 0.05 2.94
N ALA A 51 -2.86 -1.05 2.61
CA ALA A 51 -2.31 -1.97 3.60
C ALA A 51 -1.03 -2.62 3.06
N PRO A 52 -0.19 -3.19 3.95
CA PRO A 52 0.78 -4.19 3.54
C PRO A 52 0.08 -5.31 2.74
N GLY A 53 0.78 -5.87 1.74
CA GLY A 53 0.25 -7.00 0.95
C GLY A 53 0.18 -8.31 1.74
N CYS A 54 0.89 -8.38 2.87
CA CYS A 54 0.93 -9.46 3.85
C CYS A 54 1.35 -8.88 5.21
N ASP A 55 1.58 -9.67 6.24
CA ASP A 55 1.97 -9.17 7.56
C ASP A 55 3.34 -8.45 7.54
N PHE A 56 3.54 -7.58 8.53
CA PHE A 56 4.86 -6.99 8.78
C PHE A 56 5.83 -8.08 9.26
N TRP A 57 7.09 -7.97 8.83
CA TRP A 57 8.14 -8.82 9.37
C TRP A 57 8.49 -8.37 10.79
N LEU A 58 8.85 -9.32 11.66
CA LEU A 58 9.15 -9.04 13.07
C LEU A 58 10.32 -8.05 13.21
N GLU A 59 11.27 -8.11 12.28
CA GLU A 59 12.46 -7.29 12.24
C GLU A 59 12.27 -5.99 11.44
N THR A 60 11.05 -5.65 11.02
CA THR A 60 10.76 -4.37 10.35
C THR A 60 11.10 -3.20 11.27
N PRO A 61 11.98 -2.26 10.86
CA PRO A 61 12.25 -1.08 11.65
C PRO A 61 10.98 -0.30 11.95
N ALA A 62 10.82 0.14 13.20
CA ALA A 62 9.63 0.91 13.60
C ALA A 62 9.47 2.19 12.77
N GLU A 63 10.57 2.84 12.40
CA GLU A 63 10.58 4.02 11.52
C GLU A 63 9.99 3.75 10.12
N HIS A 64 10.13 2.53 9.60
CA HIS A 64 9.52 2.15 8.32
C HIS A 64 8.00 2.01 8.45
N VAL A 65 7.52 1.47 9.58
CA VAL A 65 6.08 1.40 9.87
C VAL A 65 5.52 2.81 10.03
N THR A 66 6.21 3.67 10.76
CA THR A 66 5.86 5.10 10.89
C THR A 66 5.80 5.78 9.53
N ALA A 67 6.84 5.64 8.70
CA ALA A 67 6.87 6.21 7.36
C ALA A 67 5.73 5.70 6.46
N PHE A 68 5.37 4.43 6.58
CA PHE A 68 4.22 3.85 5.89
C PHE A 68 2.90 4.50 6.31
N VAL A 69 2.67 4.64 7.62
CA VAL A 69 1.46 5.28 8.18
C VAL A 69 1.40 6.76 7.80
N GLU A 70 2.51 7.49 7.94
CA GLU A 70 2.61 8.91 7.55
C GLU A 70 2.34 9.11 6.06
N ALA A 71 2.84 8.22 5.20
CA ALA A 71 2.53 8.25 3.77
C ALA A 71 1.04 8.01 3.50
N CYS A 72 0.40 7.09 4.22
CA CYS A 72 -1.05 6.87 4.12
C CYS A 72 -1.83 8.12 4.52
N ILE A 73 -1.46 8.79 5.62
CA ILE A 73 -2.08 10.04 6.06
C ILE A 73 -1.88 11.15 5.02
N LYS A 74 -0.65 11.29 4.50
CA LYS A 74 -0.28 12.33 3.54
C LYS A 74 -1.01 12.20 2.20
N TYR A 75 -1.21 10.99 1.71
CA TYR A 75 -1.74 10.74 0.37
C TYR A 75 -3.17 10.19 0.35
N GLY A 76 -3.72 9.75 1.49
CA GLY A 76 -5.03 9.09 1.58
C GLY A 76 -6.23 10.00 1.38
N THR A 77 -6.04 11.31 1.27
CA THR A 77 -7.07 12.31 0.95
C THR A 77 -7.00 12.82 -0.49
N LEU A 78 -6.10 12.26 -1.32
CA LEU A 78 -5.98 12.59 -2.74
C LEU A 78 -7.11 12.00 -3.58
#